data_AF-A0A2G6DN93-F1
#
_entry.id   AF-A0A2G6DN93-F1
#
_cell.length_a   1.000
_cell.length_b   1.000
_cell.length_c   1.000
_cell.angle_alpha   90.00
_cell.angle_beta   90.00
_cell.angle_gamma   90.00
#
_symmetry.space_group_name_H-M   'P 1'
#
loop_
_entity.id
_entity.type
_entity.pdbx_description
1 polymer ?
#
loop_
_entity_poly.entity_id
_entity_poly.type
_entity_poly.pdbx_seq_one_letter_code
_entity_poly.pdbx_strand_id
1 'polypeptide(L)'
;GLEWAVTLAASNQVTLAVEIMDTKFMSSISRWKKWDQIIDSPWFTVYPDLGNLSAWNDNVEEELTLGINKISALHLKDTYKVTETCKGQFRDVLFGDGCVDFAECFRILNKLNYRGAFLIEMWTEKAEEPIAEIINARRWIEQKMQEGGFEC
;
A
#
# COMPACT_ATOMS: atom_id res chain seq x y z
N GLY A 1 8.72 21.52 7.86
CA GLY A 1 9.25 20.42 7.02
C GLY A 1 8.23 20.02 6.00
N LEU A 2 7.27 19.17 6.39
CA LEU A 2 6.21 18.68 5.50
C LEU A 2 5.34 19.79 4.89
N GLU A 3 4.90 20.77 5.68
CA GLU A 3 4.13 21.93 5.20
C GLU A 3 4.85 22.70 4.08
N TRP A 4 6.17 22.89 4.21
CA TRP A 4 6.98 23.54 3.19
C TRP A 4 7.03 22.69 1.90
N ALA A 5 7.24 21.37 2.04
CA ALA A 5 7.26 20.47 0.89
C ALA A 5 5.92 20.47 0.15
N VAL A 6 4.81 20.45 0.88
CA VAL A 6 3.47 20.52 0.29
C VAL A 6 3.21 21.89 -0.36
N THR A 7 3.68 22.99 0.24
CA THR A 7 3.60 24.33 -0.36
C THR A 7 4.35 24.39 -1.69
N LEU A 8 5.56 23.83 -1.73
CA LEU A 8 6.37 23.76 -2.95
C LEU A 8 5.74 22.85 -4.01
N ALA A 9 5.21 21.69 -3.60
CA ALA A 9 4.55 20.77 -4.51
C ALA A 9 3.27 21.39 -5.10
N ALA A 10 2.49 22.08 -4.27
CA ALA A 10 1.30 22.81 -4.70
C ALA A 10 1.62 23.93 -5.70
N SER A 11 2.71 24.68 -5.50
CA SER A 11 3.12 25.73 -6.44
C SER A 11 3.61 25.19 -7.79
N ASN A 12 3.95 23.90 -7.86
CA ASN A 12 4.37 23.20 -9.07
C ASN A 12 3.33 22.19 -9.60
N GLN A 13 2.15 22.11 -8.98
CA GLN A 13 1.10 21.16 -9.35
C GLN A 13 1.57 19.70 -9.32
N VAL A 14 2.37 19.35 -8.32
CA VAL A 14 2.89 18.01 -8.08
C VAL A 14 2.21 17.42 -6.85
N THR A 15 1.75 16.17 -6.95
CA THR A 15 1.18 15.44 -5.82
C THR A 15 2.29 14.83 -4.96
N LEU A 16 2.22 15.04 -3.65
CA LEU A 16 2.99 14.31 -2.65
C LEU A 16 2.08 13.27 -1.99
N ALA A 17 2.29 12.02 -2.35
CA ALA A 17 1.57 10.88 -1.78
C ALA A 17 2.45 10.21 -0.72
N VAL A 18 2.00 10.19 0.54
CA VAL A 18 2.76 9.60 1.65
C VAL A 18 2.54 8.11 1.72
N GLU A 19 3.61 7.34 1.70
CA GLU A 19 3.54 5.90 1.89
C GLU A 19 3.12 5.52 3.31
N ILE A 20 2.31 4.46 3.43
CA ILE A 20 2.10 3.79 4.71
C ILE A 20 3.31 2.91 4.99
N MET A 21 4.05 3.26 6.03
CA MET A 21 5.41 2.77 6.27
C MET A 21 5.47 1.53 7.16
N ASP A 22 6.59 0.84 7.12
CA ASP A 22 7.02 -0.24 8.02
C ASP A 22 7.28 0.23 9.48
N THR A 23 7.18 1.53 9.75
CA THR A 23 7.38 2.11 11.08
C THR A 23 6.07 2.46 11.77
N LYS A 24 5.99 2.23 13.08
CA LYS A 24 4.83 2.59 13.93
C LYS A 24 4.38 4.06 13.79
N PHE A 25 5.27 4.97 13.39
CA PHE A 25 4.93 6.38 13.23
C PHE A 25 3.91 6.62 12.10
N MET A 26 4.09 5.96 10.95
CA MET A 26 3.26 6.11 9.74
C MET A 26 2.71 4.76 9.26
N SER A 27 2.39 3.86 10.19
CA SER A 27 1.98 2.49 9.89
C SER A 27 0.51 2.30 9.48
N SER A 28 -0.25 3.39 9.35
CA SER A 28 -1.67 3.30 8.98
C SER A 28 -2.19 4.58 8.33
N ILE A 29 -3.24 4.47 7.52
CA ILE A 29 -3.96 5.59 6.93
C ILE A 29 -4.57 6.47 8.02
N SER A 30 -5.06 5.90 9.13
CA SER A 30 -5.54 6.65 10.30
C SER A 30 -4.47 7.55 10.91
N ARG A 31 -3.19 7.12 10.90
CA ARG A 31 -2.07 7.96 11.35
C ARG A 31 -1.78 9.07 10.35
N TRP A 32 -1.75 8.75 9.06
CA TRP A 32 -1.61 9.74 7.99
C TRP A 32 -2.74 10.77 8.01
N LYS A 33 -3.98 10.36 8.29
CA LYS A 33 -5.17 11.22 8.25
C LYS A 33 -5.08 12.42 9.18
N LYS A 34 -4.40 12.26 10.33
CA LYS A 34 -4.13 13.37 11.25
C LYS A 34 -3.26 14.45 10.61
N TRP A 35 -2.30 14.04 9.78
CA TRP A 35 -1.46 14.96 9.01
C TRP A 35 -2.23 15.58 7.85
N ASP A 36 -3.06 14.81 7.13
CA ASP A 36 -3.94 15.34 6.07
C ASP A 36 -4.84 16.46 6.60
N GLN A 37 -5.40 16.30 7.81
CA GLN A 37 -6.20 17.34 8.46
C GLN A 37 -5.43 18.61 8.83
N ILE A 38 -4.14 18.49 9.18
CA ILE A 38 -3.30 19.65 9.52
C ILE A 38 -2.83 20.37 8.25
N ILE A 39 -2.44 19.60 7.23
CA ILE A 39 -1.89 20.11 5.98
C ILE A 39 -2.98 20.69 5.08
N ASP A 40 -4.15 20.07 5.06
CA ASP A 40 -5.36 20.51 4.35
C ASP A 40 -5.10 20.97 2.90
N SER A 41 -4.47 20.10 2.11
CA SER A 41 -4.08 20.39 0.73
C SER A 41 -4.53 19.29 -0.24
N PRO A 42 -5.02 19.63 -1.44
CA PRO A 42 -5.32 18.63 -2.48
C PRO A 42 -4.05 17.96 -3.03
N TRP A 43 -2.88 18.59 -2.88
CA TRP A 43 -1.59 18.06 -3.32
C TRP A 43 -0.94 17.12 -2.30
N PHE A 44 -1.59 16.89 -1.17
CA PHE A 44 -1.14 15.96 -0.15
C PHE A 44 -2.11 14.78 -0.07
N THR A 45 -1.62 13.61 -0.44
CA THR A 45 -2.40 12.38 -0.60
C THR A 45 -1.69 11.22 0.12
N VAL A 46 -2.27 10.02 0.04
CA VAL A 46 -1.70 8.79 0.60
C VAL A 46 -1.42 7.78 -0.50
N TYR A 47 -0.34 7.02 -0.33
CA TYR A 47 0.08 5.92 -1.21
C TYR A 47 0.22 4.66 -0.34
N PRO A 48 -0.89 3.97 0.00
CA PRO A 48 -0.81 2.83 0.90
C PRO A 48 0.00 1.69 0.31
N ASP A 49 0.85 1.12 1.13
CA ASP A 49 1.45 -0.19 0.90
C ASP A 49 0.62 -1.25 1.62
N LEU A 50 0.03 -2.18 0.88
CA LEU A 50 -0.86 -3.20 1.46
C LEU A 50 -0.12 -4.15 2.41
N GLY A 51 1.16 -4.40 2.17
CA GLY A 51 2.03 -5.15 3.05
C GLY A 51 2.16 -4.47 4.40
N ASN A 52 2.74 -3.27 4.42
CA ASN A 52 2.96 -2.49 5.62
C ASN A 52 1.64 -2.27 6.39
N LEU A 53 0.56 -1.96 5.67
CA LEU A 53 -0.76 -1.75 6.28
C LEU A 53 -1.27 -3.03 6.96
N SER A 54 -1.14 -4.19 6.34
CA SER A 54 -1.58 -5.48 6.90
C SER A 54 -0.69 -5.97 8.05
N ALA A 55 0.60 -5.64 8.02
CA ALA A 55 1.56 -6.06 9.04
C ALA A 55 1.38 -5.34 10.39
N TRP A 56 0.76 -4.16 10.40
CA TRP A 56 0.54 -3.38 11.61
C TRP A 56 -0.91 -3.32 12.08
N ASN A 57 -1.88 -3.56 11.19
CA ASN A 57 -3.29 -3.31 11.47
C ASN A 57 -4.13 -4.59 11.29
N ASP A 58 -5.20 -4.70 12.05
CA ASP A 58 -6.12 -5.84 11.98
C ASP A 58 -7.28 -5.59 11.01
N ASN A 59 -7.66 -4.33 10.80
CA ASN A 59 -8.79 -3.96 9.97
C ASN A 59 -8.35 -3.12 8.76
N VAL A 60 -7.91 -3.81 7.71
CA VAL A 60 -7.48 -3.17 6.46
C VAL A 60 -8.65 -2.48 5.76
N GLU A 61 -9.88 -3.02 5.85
CA GLU A 61 -11.08 -2.41 5.24
C GLU A 61 -11.35 -1.01 5.77
N GLU A 62 -11.28 -0.83 7.10
CA GLU A 62 -11.49 0.47 7.74
C GLU A 62 -10.45 1.50 7.29
N GLU A 63 -9.19 1.10 7.22
CA GLU A 63 -8.10 1.97 6.78
C GLU A 63 -8.26 2.40 5.32
N LEU A 64 -8.52 1.45 4.41
CA LEU A 64 -8.76 1.75 2.99
C LEU A 64 -10.00 2.61 2.79
N THR A 65 -11.08 2.33 3.52
CA THR A 65 -12.32 3.13 3.49
C THR A 65 -12.07 4.56 3.95
N LEU A 66 -11.27 4.75 5.02
CA LEU A 66 -10.93 6.08 5.53
C LEU A 66 -10.13 6.92 4.52
N GLY A 67 -9.24 6.27 3.77
CA GLY A 67 -8.34 6.93 2.83
C GLY A 67 -8.84 7.05 1.41
N ILE A 68 -9.90 6.33 1.02
CA ILE A 68 -10.23 6.05 -0.39
C ILE A 68 -10.23 7.27 -1.31
N ASN A 69 -10.72 8.42 -0.84
CA ASN A 69 -10.81 9.65 -1.62
C ASN A 69 -9.47 10.40 -1.80
N LYS A 70 -8.40 9.90 -1.17
CA LYS A 70 -7.05 10.47 -1.17
C LYS A 70 -5.98 9.43 -1.52
N ILE A 71 -6.36 8.20 -1.88
CA ILE A 71 -5.41 7.19 -2.34
C ILE A 71 -5.01 7.52 -3.79
N SER A 72 -3.72 7.80 -4.00
CA SER A 72 -3.18 8.09 -5.35
C SER A 72 -2.79 6.83 -6.13
N ALA A 73 -2.28 5.83 -5.43
CA ALA A 73 -1.81 4.54 -5.94
C ALA A 73 -1.69 3.55 -4.76
N LEU A 74 -1.50 2.25 -5.03
CA LEU A 74 -1.16 1.26 -3.99
C LEU A 74 0.08 0.44 -4.34
N HIS A 75 0.97 0.29 -3.36
CA HIS A 75 2.07 -0.67 -3.42
C HIS A 75 1.55 -2.06 -3.03
N LEU A 76 2.00 -3.06 -3.79
CA LEU A 76 1.72 -4.47 -3.58
C LEU A 76 3.04 -5.16 -3.23
N LYS A 77 3.22 -5.49 -1.96
CA LYS A 77 4.21 -6.44 -1.47
C LYS A 77 3.60 -7.26 -0.34
N ASP A 78 4.11 -8.46 -0.13
CA ASP A 78 3.73 -9.27 1.01
C ASP A 78 4.66 -9.00 2.20
N THR A 79 4.18 -9.28 3.41
CA THR A 79 4.90 -8.99 4.66
C THR A 79 4.52 -9.98 5.75
N TYR A 80 5.37 -10.13 6.77
CA TYR A 80 4.99 -10.81 8.01
C TYR A 80 4.55 -9.81 9.07
N LYS A 81 3.45 -10.15 9.77
CA LYS A 81 2.82 -9.29 10.77
C LYS A 81 3.70 -9.05 11.99
N VAL A 82 3.61 -7.84 12.54
CA VAL A 82 4.17 -7.53 13.86
C VAL A 82 3.32 -8.18 14.93
N THR A 83 3.96 -8.92 15.84
CA THR A 83 3.32 -9.58 16.97
C THR A 83 4.11 -9.29 18.25
N GLU A 84 3.69 -9.84 19.39
CA GLU A 84 4.46 -9.73 20.64
C GLU A 84 5.86 -10.35 20.53
N THR A 85 6.03 -11.34 19.67
CA THR A 85 7.28 -12.11 19.51
C THR A 85 7.99 -11.87 18.17
N CYS A 86 7.31 -11.29 17.19
CA CYS A 86 7.85 -10.99 15.87
C CYS A 86 7.83 -9.48 15.62
N LYS A 87 8.97 -8.91 15.17
CA LYS A 87 9.05 -7.50 14.79
C LYS A 87 8.44 -7.20 13.41
N GLY A 88 7.83 -8.21 12.78
CA GLY A 88 7.43 -8.19 11.38
C GLY A 88 8.60 -8.37 10.43
N GLN A 89 8.27 -8.57 9.15
CA GLN A 89 9.23 -8.57 8.05
C GLN A 89 8.58 -7.84 6.87
N PHE A 90 9.18 -6.73 6.47
CA PHE A 90 8.57 -5.79 5.51
C PHE A 90 9.23 -5.83 4.13
N ARG A 91 10.19 -6.74 3.93
CA ARG A 91 10.97 -6.87 2.69
C ARG A 91 11.34 -8.33 2.48
N ASP A 92 11.50 -8.72 1.22
CA ASP A 92 11.92 -10.06 0.79
C ASP A 92 10.99 -11.17 1.31
N VAL A 93 9.67 -10.91 1.32
CA VAL A 93 8.64 -11.92 1.56
C VAL A 93 7.99 -12.26 0.22
N LEU A 94 7.94 -13.54 -0.12
CA LEU A 94 7.32 -13.99 -1.36
C LEU A 94 5.80 -13.79 -1.29
N PHE A 95 5.20 -13.46 -2.43
CA PHE A 95 3.75 -13.33 -2.52
C PHE A 95 3.04 -14.62 -2.15
N GLY A 96 2.17 -14.55 -1.14
CA GLY A 96 1.37 -15.67 -0.65
C GLY A 96 1.94 -16.35 0.60
N ASP A 97 3.18 -16.04 0.99
CA ASP A 97 3.78 -16.56 2.22
C ASP A 97 3.47 -15.68 3.44
N GLY A 98 3.19 -14.40 3.23
CA GLY A 98 2.98 -13.43 4.30
C GLY A 98 1.54 -13.35 4.81
N CYS A 99 1.22 -12.22 5.44
CA CYS A 99 -0.07 -11.99 6.10
C CYS A 99 -1.06 -11.17 5.26
N VAL A 100 -0.70 -10.75 4.05
CA VAL A 100 -1.59 -9.92 3.22
C VAL A 100 -2.65 -10.79 2.56
N ASP A 101 -3.92 -10.56 2.90
CA ASP A 101 -5.03 -11.13 2.14
C ASP A 101 -5.32 -10.26 0.91
N PHE A 102 -4.58 -10.51 -0.17
CA PHE A 102 -4.70 -9.73 -1.42
C PHE A 102 -6.09 -9.83 -2.04
N ALA A 103 -6.71 -11.01 -2.05
CA ALA A 103 -8.05 -11.18 -2.64
C ALA A 103 -9.08 -10.34 -1.88
N GLU A 104 -9.01 -10.35 -0.55
CA GLU A 104 -9.84 -9.49 0.30
C GLU A 104 -9.57 -8.00 0.07
N CYS A 105 -8.30 -7.59 -0.01
CA CYS A 105 -7.94 -6.20 -0.30
C CYS A 105 -8.52 -5.73 -1.65
N PHE A 106 -8.41 -6.55 -2.70
CA PHE A 106 -8.98 -6.22 -4.01
C PHE A 106 -10.50 -6.19 -3.97
N ARG A 107 -11.16 -7.09 -3.22
CA ARG A 107 -12.60 -7.06 -3.01
C ARG A 107 -13.06 -5.76 -2.35
N ILE A 108 -12.35 -5.31 -1.32
CA ILE A 108 -12.61 -4.02 -0.64
C ILE A 108 -12.42 -2.86 -1.62
N LEU A 109 -11.30 -2.82 -2.34
CA LEU A 109 -11.00 -1.74 -3.30
C LEU A 109 -12.05 -1.67 -4.42
N ASN A 110 -12.51 -2.82 -4.91
CA ASN A 110 -13.59 -2.90 -5.90
C ASN A 110 -14.91 -2.36 -5.33
N LYS A 111 -15.31 -2.79 -4.13
CA LYS A 111 -16.48 -2.27 -3.40
C LYS A 111 -16.41 -0.76 -3.21
N LEU A 112 -15.22 -0.22 -2.95
CA LEU A 112 -14.95 1.20 -2.77
C LEU A 112 -14.80 1.97 -4.10
N ASN A 113 -14.97 1.30 -5.24
CA ASN A 113 -14.82 1.87 -6.59
C ASN A 113 -13.47 2.55 -6.80
N TYR A 114 -12.40 1.96 -6.27
CA TYR A 114 -11.03 2.38 -6.55
C TYR A 114 -10.69 2.12 -8.03
N ARG A 115 -10.09 3.09 -8.71
CA ARG A 115 -9.71 3.02 -10.14
C ARG A 115 -8.30 3.52 -10.42
N GLY A 116 -7.49 3.65 -9.38
CA GLY A 116 -6.12 4.11 -9.51
C GLY A 116 -5.16 2.96 -9.85
N ALA A 117 -3.86 3.27 -9.84
CA ALA A 117 -2.83 2.33 -10.21
C ALA A 117 -2.40 1.42 -9.05
N PHE A 118 -1.80 0.30 -9.42
CA PHE A 118 -1.10 -0.63 -8.54
C PHE A 118 0.35 -0.75 -8.99
N LEU A 119 1.27 -0.91 -8.04
CA LEU A 119 2.68 -1.15 -8.30
C LEU A 119 3.12 -2.38 -7.50
N ILE A 120 3.62 -3.40 -8.19
CA ILE A 120 4.24 -4.58 -7.57
C ILE A 120 5.64 -4.19 -7.10
N GLU A 121 5.86 -4.17 -5.79
CA GLU A 121 7.16 -3.89 -5.19
C GLU A 121 7.85 -5.22 -4.84
N MET A 122 8.99 -5.48 -5.48
CA MET A 122 9.75 -6.70 -5.28
C MET A 122 11.25 -6.47 -5.53
N TRP A 123 12.10 -7.29 -4.90
CA TRP A 123 13.55 -7.22 -5.03
C TRP A 123 14.10 -8.53 -5.60
N THR A 124 14.23 -8.58 -6.93
CA THR A 124 14.70 -9.78 -7.65
C THR A 124 16.19 -9.72 -8.01
N GLU A 125 16.94 -8.75 -7.48
CA GLU A 125 18.36 -8.53 -7.78
C GLU A 125 19.26 -9.75 -7.51
N LYS A 126 18.85 -10.60 -6.56
CA LYS A 126 19.58 -11.81 -6.16
C LYS A 126 18.98 -13.10 -6.73
N ALA A 127 17.89 -13.01 -7.48
CA ALA A 127 17.25 -14.17 -8.08
C ALA A 127 18.11 -14.69 -9.23
N GLU A 128 18.15 -16.01 -9.40
CA GLU A 128 18.82 -16.64 -10.55
C GLU A 128 18.14 -16.26 -11.87
N GLU A 129 16.81 -16.15 -11.86
CA GLU A 129 15.97 -15.78 -13.01
C GLU A 129 15.02 -14.62 -12.68
N PRO A 130 15.50 -13.35 -12.58
CA PRO A 130 14.71 -12.21 -12.12
C PRO A 130 13.44 -11.93 -12.93
N ILE A 131 13.48 -12.17 -14.24
CA ILE A 131 12.34 -11.97 -15.14
C ILE A 131 11.25 -13.01 -14.89
N ALA A 132 11.63 -14.26 -14.64
CA ALA A 132 10.68 -15.32 -14.32
C ALA A 132 9.93 -15.00 -13.01
N GLU A 133 10.64 -14.51 -12.00
CA GLU A 133 10.05 -14.06 -10.74
C GLU A 133 9.04 -12.91 -10.94
N ILE A 134 9.37 -11.92 -11.75
CA ILE A 134 8.44 -10.80 -12.07
C ILE A 134 7.18 -11.33 -12.79
N ILE A 135 7.33 -12.24 -13.75
CA ILE A 135 6.19 -12.83 -14.48
C ILE A 135 5.30 -13.62 -13.51
N ASN A 136 5.90 -14.41 -12.62
CA ASN A 136 5.16 -15.22 -11.65
C ASN A 136 4.41 -14.33 -10.64
N ALA A 137 5.06 -13.31 -10.09
CA ALA A 137 4.45 -12.36 -9.18
C ALA A 137 3.27 -11.62 -9.84
N ARG A 138 3.45 -11.16 -11.09
CA ARG A 138 2.37 -10.53 -11.86
C ARG A 138 1.17 -11.46 -12.02
N ARG A 139 1.39 -12.69 -12.49
CA ARG A 139 0.31 -13.67 -12.69
C ARG A 139 -0.43 -13.98 -11.39
N TRP A 140 0.32 -14.11 -10.29
CA TRP A 140 -0.24 -14.37 -8.98
C TRP A 140 -1.13 -13.21 -8.51
N ILE A 141 -0.66 -11.96 -8.66
CA ILE A 141 -1.47 -10.77 -8.32
C ILE A 141 -2.71 -10.66 -9.22
N GLU A 142 -2.59 -10.87 -10.52
CA GLU A 142 -3.73 -10.86 -11.45
C GLU A 142 -4.78 -11.92 -11.06
N GLN A 143 -4.35 -13.10 -10.63
CA GLN A 143 -5.25 -14.12 -10.08
C GLN A 143 -5.95 -13.63 -8.80
N LYS A 144 -5.23 -12.99 -7.88
CA LYS A 144 -5.84 -12.42 -6.65
C LYS A 144 -6.81 -11.28 -6.94
N MET A 145 -6.54 -10.46 -7.94
CA MET A 145 -7.49 -9.44 -8.42
C MET A 145 -8.79 -10.09 -8.90
N GLN A 146 -8.70 -11.16 -9.71
CA GLN A 146 -9.86 -11.91 -10.18
C GLN A 146 -10.64 -12.56 -9.04
N GLU A 147 -9.96 -13.19 -8.07
CA GLU A 147 -10.59 -13.76 -6.86
C GLU A 147 -11.32 -12.68 -6.04
N GLY A 148 -10.78 -11.47 -5.97
CA GLY A 148 -11.41 -10.30 -5.35
C GLY A 148 -12.48 -9.61 -6.20
N GLY A 149 -12.74 -10.08 -7.42
CA GLY A 149 -13.68 -9.46 -8.37
C GLY A 149 -13.23 -8.09 -8.88
N PHE A 150 -11.93 -7.79 -8.82
CA PHE A 150 -11.34 -6.57 -9.38
C PHE A 150 -10.91 -6.84 -10.82
N GLU A 151 -11.41 -6.05 -11.77
CA GLU A 151 -11.09 -6.23 -13.20
C GLU A 151 -9.63 -5.85 -13.48
N CYS A 152 -8.91 -6.75 -14.18
CA CYS A 152 -7.52 -6.61 -14.60
C CYS A 152 -7.40 -6.28 -16.10
#